data_AF-A0A2N9M743-F1
#
_entry.id   AF-A0A2N9M743-F1
#
_cell.length_a   1.000
_cell.length_b   1.000
_cell.length_c   1.000
_cell.angle_alpha   90.00
_cell.angle_beta   90.00
_cell.angle_gamma   90.00
#
_symmetry.space_group_name_H-M   'P 1'
#
loop_
_entity.id
_entity.type
_entity.pdbx_description
1 polymer ?
#
loop_
_entity_poly.entity_id
_entity_poly.type
_entity_poly.pdbx_seq_one_letter_code
_entity_poly.pdbx_strand_id
1 'polypeptide(L)'
;MNLTIQLPDEDVPALKAKATALGLSAQQYALHVLEQDLVPEWLRKSWESAKEAGLDQLSMDEIDTEIAAARKAQREAKPRPGE
;
A
#
# COMPACT_ATOMS: atom_id res chain seq x y z
N MET A 1 21.34 9.84 -8.84
CA MET A 1 21.46 10.04 -7.38
C MET A 1 22.18 8.82 -6.81
N ASN A 2 23.13 9.01 -5.89
CA ASN A 2 23.81 7.91 -5.20
C ASN A 2 23.31 7.87 -3.76
N LEU A 3 22.83 6.70 -3.31
CA LEU A 3 22.38 6.46 -1.94
C LEU A 3 23.41 5.57 -1.26
N THR A 4 23.91 5.99 -0.10
CA THR A 4 24.83 5.21 0.72
C THR A 4 24.06 4.61 1.88
N ILE A 5 24.05 3.28 1.96
CA ILE A 5 23.36 2.52 3.01
C ILE A 5 24.43 1.90 3.90
N GLN A 6 24.36 2.17 5.20
CA GLN A 6 25.24 1.52 6.17
C GLN A 6 24.58 0.23 6.63
N LEU A 7 25.26 -0.89 6.40
CA LEU A 7 24.88 -2.20 6.89
C LEU A 7 25.96 -2.68 7.86
N PRO A 8 25.59 -3.30 9.00
CA PRO A 8 26.54 -4.05 9.81
C PRO A 8 27.28 -5.11 9.00
N ASP A 9 28.57 -5.31 9.27
CA ASP A 9 29.40 -6.27 8.52
C ASP A 9 28.86 -7.71 8.57
N GLU A 10 28.16 -8.06 9.66
CA GLU A 10 27.47 -9.34 9.85
C GLU A 10 26.29 -9.57 8.91
N ASP A 11 25.65 -8.50 8.41
CA ASP A 11 24.47 -8.58 7.53
C ASP A 11 24.84 -8.57 6.04
N VAL A 12 26.05 -8.12 5.68
CA VAL A 12 26.53 -8.08 4.29
C VAL A 12 26.55 -9.49 3.64
N PRO A 13 26.98 -10.57 4.32
CA PRO A 13 26.88 -11.92 3.79
C PRO A 13 25.44 -12.36 3.55
N ALA A 14 24.52 -12.03 4.46
CA ALA A 14 23.10 -12.39 4.35
C ALA A 14 22.44 -11.68 3.16
N LEU A 15 22.76 -10.40 2.95
CA LEU A 15 22.33 -9.62 1.78
C LEU A 15 22.81 -10.27 0.47
N LYS A 16 24.11 -10.62 0.39
CA LYS A 16 24.67 -11.28 -0.79
C LYS A 16 24.02 -12.63 -1.05
N ALA A 17 23.83 -13.46 -0.01
CA ALA A 17 23.19 -14.76 -0.14
C ALA A 17 21.76 -14.65 -0.68
N LYS A 18 20.96 -13.69 -0.17
CA LYS A 18 19.61 -13.41 -0.66
C LYS A 18 19.60 -12.91 -2.11
N ALA A 19 20.53 -12.03 -2.46
CA ALA A 19 20.68 -11.55 -3.83
C ALA A 19 21.02 -12.69 -4.79
N THR A 20 21.99 -13.55 -4.44
CA THR A 20 22.38 -14.71 -5.23
C THR A 20 21.23 -15.72 -5.38
N ALA A 21 20.42 -15.95 -4.35
CA ALA A 21 19.25 -16.82 -4.41
C ALA A 21 18.21 -16.35 -5.44
N LEU A 22 18.14 -15.04 -5.72
CA LEU A 22 17.29 -14.45 -6.74
C LEU A 22 18.01 -14.18 -8.07
N GLY A 23 19.29 -14.59 -8.20
CA GLY A 23 20.10 -14.31 -9.40
C GLY A 23 20.42 -12.83 -9.61
N LEU A 24 20.31 -12.01 -8.57
CA LEU A 24 20.53 -10.56 -8.60
C LEU A 24 21.89 -10.19 -8.01
N SER A 25 22.40 -9.01 -8.36
CA SER A 25 23.50 -8.39 -7.61
C SER A 25 23.03 -7.91 -6.23
N ALA A 26 23.95 -7.78 -5.28
CA ALA A 26 23.62 -7.26 -3.95
C ALA A 26 23.01 -5.85 -4.01
N GLN A 27 23.44 -5.01 -4.96
CA GLN A 27 22.86 -3.68 -5.17
C GLN A 27 21.45 -3.75 -5.73
N GLN A 28 21.21 -4.61 -6.73
CA GLN A 28 19.87 -4.79 -7.32
C GLN A 28 18.88 -5.32 -6.29
N TYR A 29 19.31 -6.27 -5.45
CA TYR A 29 18.50 -6.77 -4.36
C TYR A 29 18.19 -5.67 -3.33
N ALA A 30 19.20 -4.87 -2.93
CA ALA A 30 18.99 -3.76 -2.00
C ALA A 30 17.99 -2.72 -2.54
N LEU A 31 18.07 -2.37 -3.82
CA LEU A 31 17.10 -1.48 -4.46
C LEU A 31 15.70 -2.09 -4.46
N HIS A 32 15.57 -3.38 -4.77
CA HIS A 32 14.27 -4.05 -4.79
C HIS A 32 13.59 -4.07 -3.42
N VAL A 33 14.37 -4.32 -2.35
CA VAL A 33 13.87 -4.25 -0.97
C VAL A 33 13.43 -2.83 -0.61
N LEU A 34 14.23 -1.82 -0.96
CA LEU A 34 13.86 -0.41 -0.74
C LEU A 34 12.60 -0.02 -1.51
N GLU A 35 12.44 -0.47 -2.76
CA GLU A 35 11.23 -0.22 -3.56
C GLU A 35 9.98 -0.90 -2.98
N GLN A 36 10.13 -2.09 -2.39
CA GLN A 36 9.04 -2.77 -1.68
C GLN A 36 8.64 -2.02 -0.40
N ASP A 37 9.61 -1.48 0.35
CA ASP A 37 9.34 -0.67 1.55
C ASP A 37 8.68 0.68 1.24
N LEU A 38 8.93 1.26 0.05
CA LEU A 38 8.34 2.55 -0.32
C LEU A 38 6.80 2.49 -0.44
N VAL A 39 6.26 1.40 -0.99
CA VAL A 39 4.80 1.20 -1.08
C VAL A 39 4.50 -0.30 -0.97
N PRO A 40 3.90 -0.76 0.14
CA PRO A 40 3.49 -2.15 0.29
C PRO A 40 2.56 -2.61 -0.84
N GLU A 41 2.68 -3.87 -1.24
CA GLU A 41 1.87 -4.45 -2.34
C GLU A 41 0.36 -4.31 -2.13
N TRP A 42 -0.12 -4.42 -0.88
CA TRP A 42 -1.54 -4.26 -0.57
C TRP A 42 -2.03 -2.84 -0.89
N LEU A 43 -1.18 -1.83 -0.69
CA LEU A 43 -1.52 -0.43 -0.95
C LEU A 43 -1.51 -0.14 -2.46
N ARG A 44 -0.55 -0.71 -3.20
CA ARG A 44 -0.55 -0.62 -4.68
C ARG A 44 -1.82 -1.20 -5.27
N LYS A 45 -2.19 -2.42 -4.87
CA LYS A 45 -3.42 -3.08 -5.32
C LYS A 45 -4.66 -2.29 -4.95
N SER A 46 -4.73 -1.75 -3.73
CA SER A 46 -5.85 -0.92 -3.30
C SER A 46 -6.01 0.34 -4.15
N TRP A 47 -4.91 0.99 -4.53
CA TRP A 47 -4.94 2.16 -5.41
C TRP A 47 -5.29 1.80 -6.85
N GLU A 48 -4.78 0.68 -7.38
CA GLU A 48 -5.14 0.21 -8.71
C GLU A 48 -6.64 -0.07 -8.82
N SER A 49 -7.21 -0.84 -7.88
CA SER A 49 -8.66 -1.10 -7.85
C SER A 49 -9.49 0.17 -7.65
N ALA A 50 -9.00 1.14 -6.87
CA ALA A 50 -9.69 2.42 -6.70
C ALA A 50 -9.72 3.23 -8.02
N LYS A 51 -8.63 3.22 -8.79
CA LYS A 51 -8.57 3.86 -10.11
C LYS A 51 -9.46 3.16 -11.14
N GLU A 52 -9.48 1.82 -11.15
CA GLU A 52 -10.38 1.05 -12.02
C GLU A 52 -11.86 1.36 -11.72
N ALA A 53 -12.18 1.58 -10.45
CA ALA A 53 -13.50 2.02 -10.01
C ALA A 53 -13.77 3.52 -10.20
N GLY A 54 -12.81 4.29 -10.75
CA GLY A 54 -12.92 5.73 -10.96
C GLY A 54 -12.99 6.57 -9.69
N LEU A 55 -12.65 5.99 -8.54
CA LEU A 55 -12.73 6.66 -7.24
C LEU A 55 -11.69 7.78 -7.10
N ASP A 56 -10.64 7.77 -7.92
CA ASP A 56 -9.62 8.81 -8.00
C ASP A 56 -10.10 10.09 -8.71
N GLN A 57 -11.27 10.03 -9.36
CA GLN A 57 -11.86 11.15 -10.12
C GLN A 57 -13.02 11.82 -9.37
N LEU A 58 -13.44 11.26 -8.23
CA LEU A 58 -14.53 11.83 -7.44
C LEU A 58 -14.13 13.17 -6.84
N SER A 59 -15.04 14.13 -6.95
CA SER A 59 -14.94 15.38 -6.22
C SER A 59 -15.25 15.18 -4.73
N MET A 60 -14.79 16.14 -3.91
CA MET A 60 -15.08 16.14 -2.46
C MET A 60 -16.60 16.11 -2.19
N ASP A 61 -17.39 16.84 -2.97
CA ASP A 61 -18.85 16.95 -2.79
C ASP A 61 -19.57 15.62 -3.09
N GLU A 62 -19.10 14.87 -4.10
CA GLU A 62 -19.64 13.54 -4.44
C GLU A 62 -19.33 12.52 -3.34
N ILE A 63 -18.11 12.58 -2.79
CA ILE A 63 -17.69 11.73 -1.68
C ILE A 63 -18.56 12.01 -0.45
N ASP A 64 -18.74 13.28 -0.08
CA ASP A 64 -19.54 13.66 1.08
C ASP A 64 -21.01 13.26 0.93
N THR A 65 -21.56 13.37 -0.29
CA THR A 65 -22.93 12.95 -0.60
C THR A 65 -23.11 11.45 -0.41
N GLU A 66 -22.21 10.63 -0.93
CA GLU A 66 -22.27 9.17 -0.81
C GLU A 66 -22.09 8.74 0.66
N ILE A 67 -21.15 9.36 1.39
CA ILE A 67 -20.96 9.08 2.83
C ILE A 67 -22.22 9.44 3.62
N ALA A 68 -22.88 10.57 3.32
CA ALA A 68 -24.11 10.97 3.98
C ALA A 68 -25.25 9.99 3.70
N ALA A 69 -25.40 9.54 2.45
CA ALA A 69 -26.38 8.54 2.04
C ALA A 69 -26.15 7.20 2.75
N ALA A 70 -24.91 6.69 2.76
CA ALA A 70 -24.55 5.45 3.43
C ALA A 70 -24.80 5.51 4.95
N ARG A 71 -24.45 6.62 5.60
CA ARG A 71 -24.72 6.85 7.04
C ARG A 71 -26.21 6.90 7.34
N LYS A 72 -27.02 7.50 6.46
CA LYS A 72 -28.48 7.54 6.61
C LYS A 72 -29.07 6.13 6.49
N ALA A 73 -28.69 5.38 5.44
CA ALA A 73 -29.13 4.01 5.24
C ALA A 73 -28.77 3.10 6.43
N GLN A 74 -27.58 3.27 7.00
CA GLN A 74 -27.15 2.51 8.18
C GLN A 74 -27.99 2.82 9.43
N ARG A 75 -28.41 4.07 9.62
CA ARG A 75 -29.31 4.47 10.72
C ARG A 75 -30.71 3.90 10.54
N GLU A 76 -31.20 3.83 9.30
CA GLU A 76 -32.52 3.29 8.96
C GLU A 76 -32.55 1.76 9.05
N ALA A 77 -31.46 1.08 8.68
CA ALA A 77 -31.33 -0.37 8.73
C ALA A 77 -31.05 -0.92 10.14
N LYS A 78 -30.54 -0.09 11.07
CA LYS A 78 -30.37 -0.50 12.46
C LYS A 78 -31.73 -0.51 13.15
N PRO A 79 -32.30 -1.66 13.55
CA PRO A 79 -33.55 -1.67 14.27
C PRO A 79 -33.37 -0.87 15.55
N ARG A 80 -34.35 0.00 15.83
CA ARG A 80 -34.41 0.69 17.13
C ARG A 80 -34.49 -0.40 18.20
N PRO A 81 -33.57 -0.45 19.18
CA PRO A 81 -33.74 -1.37 20.30
C PRO A 81 -34.90 -0.83 21.14
N GLY A 82 -36.10 -1.41 20.93
CA GLY A 82 -37.31 -1.12 21.70
C GLY A 82 -38.46 -0.53 20.88
N GLU A 83 -39.10 -1.35 20.05
CA GLU A 83 -40.55 -1.34 19.81
C GLU A 83 -41.08 -2.77 19.95
#